data_AF-A0A3C0N648-F1
#
_entry.id   AF-A0A3C0N648-F1
#
_cell.length_a   1.000
_cell.length_b   1.000
_cell.length_c   1.000
_cell.angle_alpha   90.00
_cell.angle_beta   90.00
_cell.angle_gamma   90.00
#
_symmetry.space_group_name_H-M   'P 1'
#
loop_
_entity.id
_entity.type
_entity.pdbx_description
1 polymer ?
#
loop_
_entity_poly.entity_id
_entity_poly.type
_entity_poly.pdbx_seq_one_letter_code
_entity_poly.pdbx_strand_id
1 'polypeptide(L)' 'PPQIRQAEEICRKAGVESELMDGCIFDVGQTGDASFAQSAANALLDTAKDRLLQELGNKIPVPLPVPVRIP' A
#
# COMPACT_ATOMS: atom_id res chain seq x y z
N PRO A 1 21.87 12.20 -11.00
CA PRO A 1 22.62 11.05 -11.58
C PRO A 1 21.74 10.26 -12.56
N PRO A 2 22.30 9.55 -13.56
CA PRO A 2 21.53 8.75 -14.49
C PRO A 2 20.66 7.68 -13.79
N GLN A 3 21.18 7.06 -12.73
CA GLN A 3 20.47 6.04 -11.94
C GLN A 3 19.20 6.61 -11.27
N ILE A 4 19.28 7.80 -10.68
CA ILE A 4 18.13 8.47 -10.04
C ILE A 4 17.02 8.77 -11.07
N ARG A 5 17.38 9.26 -12.26
CA ARG A 5 16.38 9.53 -13.32
C ARG A 5 15.71 8.26 -13.83
N GLN A 6 16.47 7.17 -13.94
CA GLN A 6 15.95 5.88 -14.35
C GLN A 6 15.01 5.30 -13.28
N ALA A 7 15.40 5.38 -12.00
CA ALA A 7 14.57 4.98 -10.88
C ALA A 7 13.26 5.78 -10.83
N GLU A 8 13.33 7.10 -11.00
CA GLU A 8 12.14 7.96 -11.08
C GLU A 8 11.21 7.56 -12.22
N GLU A 9 11.73 7.26 -13.41
CA GLU A 9 10.88 6.77 -14.52
C GLU A 9 10.22 5.44 -14.20
N ILE A 10 10.91 4.51 -13.53
CA ILE A 10 10.36 3.22 -13.11
C ILE A 10 9.21 3.45 -12.11
N CYS A 11 9.44 4.29 -11.09
CA CYS A 11 8.45 4.64 -10.07
C CYS A 11 7.21 5.32 -10.67
N ARG A 12 7.38 6.29 -11.58
CA ARG A 12 6.25 6.93 -12.26
C ARG A 12 5.48 5.95 -13.16
N LYS A 13 6.18 5.08 -13.90
CA LYS A 13 5.52 4.08 -14.76
C LYS A 13 4.72 3.05 -13.96
N ALA A 14 5.17 2.73 -12.75
CA ALA A 14 4.45 1.85 -11.83
C ALA A 14 3.21 2.52 -11.19
N GLY A 15 3.01 3.83 -11.38
CA GLY A 15 1.89 4.55 -10.80
C GLY A 15 2.07 4.82 -9.30
N VAL A 16 3.31 4.96 -8.84
CA VAL A 16 3.59 5.31 -7.45
C VAL A 16 3.05 6.72 -7.16
N GLU A 17 2.26 6.84 -6.10
CA GLU A 17 1.74 8.11 -5.62
C GLU A 17 2.87 9.04 -5.14
N SER A 18 2.65 10.36 -5.22
CA SER A 18 3.67 11.37 -4.92
C SER A 18 4.27 11.22 -3.51
N GLU A 19 3.45 10.84 -2.54
CA GLU A 19 3.82 10.62 -1.13
C GLU A 19 4.83 9.49 -0.92
N LEU A 20 4.88 8.53 -1.85
CA LEU A 20 5.79 7.38 -1.82
C LEU A 20 6.91 7.46 -2.85
N MET A 21 6.93 8.52 -3.67
CA MET A 21 7.82 8.66 -4.81
C MET A 21 9.30 8.69 -4.39
N ASP A 22 9.65 9.48 -3.37
CA ASP A 22 11.03 9.62 -2.92
C ASP A 22 11.59 8.31 -2.35
N GLY A 23 10.75 7.57 -1.61
CA GLY A 23 11.10 6.23 -1.10
C GLY A 23 11.30 5.23 -2.23
N CYS A 24 10.41 5.21 -3.22
CA CYS A 24 10.55 4.37 -4.39
C CYS A 24 11.84 4.68 -5.17
N ILE A 25 12.14 5.96 -5.43
CA ILE A 25 13.34 6.38 -6.15
C ILE A 25 14.59 5.94 -5.39
N PHE A 26 14.59 6.07 -4.07
CA PHE A 26 15.68 5.64 -3.23
C PHE A 26 15.90 4.12 -3.32
N ASP A 27 14.87 3.32 -3.08
CA ASP A 27 14.99 1.86 -3.06
C ASP A 27 15.37 1.31 -4.44
N VAL A 28 14.69 1.75 -5.51
CA VAL A 28 15.01 1.35 -6.89
C VAL A 28 16.38 1.87 -7.31
N GLY A 29 16.73 3.11 -6.96
CA GLY A 29 18.00 3.73 -7.32
C GLY A 29 19.21 3.07 -6.64
N GLN A 30 19.03 2.59 -5.40
CA GLN A 30 20.07 1.92 -4.63
C GLN A 30 20.20 0.43 -4.96
N THR A 31 19.08 -0.26 -5.22
CA THR A 31 19.07 -1.71 -5.44
C THR A 31 19.10 -2.10 -6.92
N GLY A 32 18.59 -1.24 -7.80
CA GLY A 32 18.32 -1.57 -9.20
C GLY A 32 17.09 -2.47 -9.40
N ASP A 33 16.35 -2.79 -8.34
CA ASP A 33 15.20 -3.70 -8.39
C ASP A 33 13.88 -2.92 -8.58
N ALA A 34 13.20 -3.17 -9.70
CA ALA A 34 11.95 -2.51 -10.05
C ALA A 34 10.72 -3.03 -9.25
N SER A 35 10.85 -4.15 -8.52
CA SER A 35 9.75 -4.70 -7.71
C SER A 35 9.35 -3.79 -6.54
N PHE A 36 10.28 -2.96 -6.07
CA PHE A 36 10.02 -1.93 -5.07
C PHE A 36 9.00 -0.89 -5.58
N ALA A 37 9.05 -0.53 -6.86
CA ALA A 37 8.08 0.39 -7.44
C ALA A 37 6.66 -0.18 -7.45
N GLN A 38 6.52 -1.48 -7.72
CA GLN A 38 5.23 -2.16 -7.68
C GLN A 38 4.67 -2.21 -6.25
N SER A 39 5.54 -2.44 -5.27
CA SER A 39 5.17 -2.48 -3.86
C SER A 39 4.71 -1.10 -3.38
N ALA A 40 5.45 -0.04 -3.72
CA ALA A 40 5.09 1.34 -3.41
C ALA A 40 3.75 1.74 -4.06
N ALA A 41 3.51 1.36 -5.32
CA ALA A 41 2.24 1.65 -6.00
C ALA A 41 1.03 1.02 -5.30
N ASN A 42 1.22 -0.13 -4.64
CA ASN A 42 0.14 -0.85 -3.96
C ASN A 42 -0.05 -0.45 -2.49
N ALA A 43 0.93 0.18 -1.85
CA ALA A 43 0.93 0.43 -0.41
C ALA A 43 -0.25 1.30 0.08
N LEU A 44 -0.70 2.26 -0.73
CA LEU A 44 -1.85 3.11 -0.39
C LEU A 44 -3.19 2.45 -0.70
N LEU A 45 -3.24 1.51 -1.64
CA LEU A 45 -4.46 0.75 -1.94
C LEU A 45 -4.88 -0.12 -0.75
N ASP A 46 -3.91 -0.70 -0.04
CA ASP A 46 -4.21 -1.51 1.14
C ASP A 46 -4.71 -0.62 2.30
N THR A 47 -4.12 0.56 2.48
CA THR A 47 -4.58 1.53 3.51
C THR A 47 -6.00 2.03 3.23
N ALA A 48 -6.34 2.28 1.96
CA ALA A 48 -7.68 2.72 1.57
C ALA A 48 -8.73 1.61 1.74
N LYS A 49 -8.37 0.35 1.41
CA LYS A 49 -9.24 -0.81 1.63
C LYS A 49 -9.49 -1.04 3.11
N ASP A 50 -8.46 -0.98 3.94
CA ASP A 50 -8.59 -1.18 5.38
C ASP A 50 -9.48 -0.12 6.02
N ARG A 51 -9.34 1.15 5.60
CA ARG A 51 -10.22 2.23 6.06
C ARG A 51 -11.67 2.02 5.61
N LEU A 52 -11.90 1.64 4.36
CA LEU A 52 -13.23 1.35 3.83
C LEU A 52 -13.89 0.18 4.59
N LEU A 53 -13.14 -0.89 4.87
CA LEU A 53 -13.64 -2.03 5.65
C LEU A 53 -13.99 -1.63 7.09
N GLN A 54 -13.20 -0.76 7.73
CA GLN A 54 -13.54 -0.24 9.05
C GLN A 54 -14.81 0.62 9.03
N GLU A 55 -15.00 1.46 8.00
CA GLU A 55 -16.20 2.28 7.87
C GLU A 55 -17.47 1.45 7.57
N LEU A 56 -17.36 0.38 6.77
CA LEU A 56 -18.46 -0.55 6.51
C LEU A 56 -18.76 -1.42 7.73
N GLY A 57 -17.73 -1.89 8.45
CA GLY A 57 -17.87 -2.67 9.68
C GLY A 57 -18.58 -1.90 10.80
N ASN A 58 -18.40 -0.59 10.88
CA ASN A 58 -19.13 0.26 11.83
C ASN A 58 -20.60 0.53 11.43
N LYS A 59 -20.99 0.30 10.17
CA LYS A 59 -22.36 0.50 9.68
C LYS A 59 -23.21 -0.77 9.65
N ILE A 60 -22.59 -1.94 9.68
CA ILE A 60 -23.29 -3.22 9.77
C ILE A 60 -23.14 -3.74 11.20
N PRO A 61 -24.22 -3.81 12.00
CA PRO A 61 -24.15 -4.45 13.30
C PRO A 61 -23.93 -5.95 13.08
N VAL A 62 -22.67 -6.37 13.13
CA VAL A 62 -22.30 -7.78 13.20
C VAL A 62 -22.78 -8.29 14.56
N PRO A 63 -23.68 -9.28 14.62
CA PRO A 63 -24.03 -9.92 15.87
C PRO A 63 -22.76 -10.58 16.41
N LEU A 64 -22.22 -10.04 17.50
CA LEU A 64 -21.17 -10.72 18.25
C LEU A 64 -21.72 -12.10 18.63
N PRO A 65 -21.02 -13.21 18.33
CA PRO A 65 -21.45 -14.52 18.78
C PRO A 65 -21.48 -14.51 20.30
N VAL A 66 -22.69 -14.54 20.86
CA VAL A 66 -22.93 -14.64 22.29
C VAL A 66 -22.20 -15.88 22.78
N PRO A 67 -21.35 -15.81 23.83
CA PRO A 67 -20.70 -17.00 24.35
C PRO A 67 -21.77 -17.95 24.89
N VAL A 68 -22.00 -19.05 24.18
CA VAL A 68 -22.86 -20.14 24.65
C VAL A 68 -22.16 -20.79 25.83
N ARG A 69 -22.63 -20.50 27.05
CA ARG A 69 -22.28 -21.27 28.23
C ARG A 69 -23.02 -22.60 28.16
N ILE A 70 -22.29 -23.67 27.85
CA ILE A 70 -22.80 -25.03 27.92
C ILE A 70 -22.70 -25.48 29.40
N PRO A 71 -23.80 -25.89 30.06
CA PRO A 71 -23.77 -26.51 31.38
C PRO A 71 -23.28 -27.96 31.34
#